data_AF-A0A6P0YUD7-F1
#
_entry.id   AF-A0A6P0YUD7-F1
#
_cell.length_a   1.000
_cell.length_b   1.000
_cell.length_c   1.000
_cell.angle_alpha   90.00
_cell.angle_beta   90.00
_cell.angle_gamma   90.00
#
_symmetry.space_group_name_H-M   'P 1'
#
loop_
_entity.id
_entity.type
_entity.pdbx_description
1 polymer ?
#
loop_
_entity_poly.entity_id
_entity_poly.type
_entity_poly.pdbx_seq_one_letter_code
_entity_poly.pdbx_strand_id
1 'polypeptide(L)'
;MVNVEQARFTDGYIALDPNAAHLNCPGANVAILIDVSGSMSDDILAVKNSAASIIDTLFGTVDAPIASRLSIITFNDTNEYRTVLPFTDHASIADRRSAALAGIESVEILGGGDEPLNAALLSSLRGDAGSWDAGGSDNRIIVFTDEPAADPELRPEVTALATNILGNGAPQSTASDSSANNAFFEYFDSPVTETREPLPVTVSAVAIGSRASTLRDLQSLVDATGGQIFTAENAAQAAAALVDAIEAPPANAPQDALLVVGDTNTDSTSDAVLQTRLESLGFEVSIVEVIL
;
A
#
# COMPACT_ATOMS: atom_id res chain seq x y z
N MET A 1 24.67 0.07 15.15
CA MET A 1 24.29 1.50 15.16
C MET A 1 22.79 1.52 14.95
N VAL A 2 22.04 2.24 15.78
CA VAL A 2 20.58 2.37 15.64
C VAL A 2 20.34 3.59 14.78
N ASN A 3 19.84 3.41 13.56
CA ASN A 3 19.35 4.53 12.76
C ASN A 3 18.00 4.91 13.38
N VAL A 4 17.87 6.14 13.87
CA VAL A 4 16.61 6.66 14.40
C VAL A 4 16.08 7.63 13.35
N GLU A 5 15.16 7.13 12.52
CA GLU A 5 14.66 7.84 11.33
C GLU A 5 13.52 8.83 11.67
N GLN A 6 12.80 8.61 12.78
CA GLN A 6 11.63 9.40 13.17
C GLN A 6 11.53 9.58 14.68
N ALA A 7 11.10 10.77 15.11
CA ALA A 7 10.52 11.00 16.43
C ALA A 7 9.01 11.11 16.28
N ARG A 8 8.29 10.30 17.06
CA ARG A 8 6.84 10.36 17.17
C ARG A 8 6.46 11.27 18.34
N PHE A 9 5.68 12.30 18.05
CA PHE A 9 5.08 13.20 19.04
C PHE A 9 3.56 12.99 19.08
N THR A 10 2.90 13.63 20.04
CA THR A 10 1.45 13.50 20.23
C THR A 10 0.66 14.19 19.10
N ASP A 11 1.31 15.06 18.35
CA ASP A 11 0.80 15.93 17.28
C ASP A 11 1.40 15.62 15.89
N GLY A 12 2.19 14.54 15.74
CA GLY A 12 2.72 14.12 14.45
C GLY A 12 4.13 13.53 14.48
N TYR A 13 4.79 13.49 13.33
CA TYR A 13 6.12 12.91 13.14
C TYR A 13 7.12 13.97 12.68
N ILE A 14 8.35 13.91 13.21
CA ILE A 14 9.49 14.68 12.71
C ILE A 14 10.60 13.71 12.29
N ALA A 15 11.09 13.85 11.06
CA ALA A 15 12.29 13.16 10.61
C ALA A 15 13.51 13.73 11.35
N LEU A 16 14.30 12.86 12.01
CA LEU A 16 15.35 13.30 12.95
C LEU A 16 16.74 13.44 12.33
N ASP A 17 16.91 13.15 11.04
CA ASP A 17 18.20 13.29 10.38
C ASP A 17 18.20 14.53 9.45
N PRO A 18 18.83 15.64 9.84
CA PRO A 18 18.96 16.82 8.99
C PRO A 18 19.92 16.63 7.81
N ASN A 19 20.62 15.48 7.73
CA ASN A 19 21.38 15.03 6.57
C ASN A 19 20.67 13.88 5.80
N ALA A 20 19.44 13.50 6.18
CA ALA A 20 18.61 12.56 5.41
C ALA A 20 17.99 13.19 4.15
N ALA A 21 18.75 14.09 3.51
CA ALA A 21 18.65 14.39 2.08
C ALA A 21 19.01 13.15 1.19
N HIS A 22 19.09 11.96 1.78
CA HIS A 22 19.31 10.67 1.10
C HIS A 22 18.13 9.69 1.22
N LEU A 23 16.98 10.10 1.78
CA LEU A 23 15.70 9.47 1.47
C LEU A 23 14.93 10.34 0.48
N ASN A 24 15.51 10.58 -0.69
CA ASN A 24 14.92 11.39 -1.77
C ASN A 24 13.71 10.71 -2.45
N CYS A 25 13.28 9.53 -1.99
CA CYS A 25 12.09 8.85 -2.49
C CYS A 25 11.24 8.38 -1.29
N PRO A 26 10.21 9.13 -0.86
CA PRO A 26 9.22 8.59 0.07
C PRO A 26 8.63 7.32 -0.58
N GLY A 27 8.71 6.20 0.14
CA GLY A 27 8.23 4.91 -0.35
C GLY A 27 6.71 4.75 -0.19
N ALA A 28 6.18 3.58 -0.54
CA ALA A 28 4.76 3.29 -0.39
C ALA A 28 4.50 2.40 0.84
N ASN A 29 3.30 2.54 1.42
CA ASN A 29 2.72 1.53 2.30
C ASN A 29 2.01 0.50 1.44
N VAL A 30 2.55 -0.71 1.36
CA VAL A 30 2.00 -1.80 0.55
C VAL A 30 1.56 -2.94 1.45
N ALA A 31 0.28 -3.29 1.42
CA ALA A 31 -0.20 -4.54 2.01
C ALA A 31 -0.50 -5.55 0.91
N ILE A 32 0.07 -6.74 1.01
CA ILE A 32 -0.21 -7.86 0.09
C ILE A 32 -1.16 -8.82 0.80
N LEU A 33 -2.34 -9.02 0.22
CA LEU A 33 -3.33 -9.99 0.67
C LEU A 33 -3.20 -11.23 -0.22
N ILE A 34 -2.83 -12.36 0.38
CA ILE A 34 -2.50 -13.59 -0.34
C ILE A 34 -3.56 -14.64 -0.03
N ASP A 35 -4.25 -15.09 -1.07
CA ASP A 35 -5.00 -16.34 -1.03
C ASP A 35 -4.02 -17.50 -0.86
N VAL A 36 -4.19 -18.28 0.21
CA VAL A 36 -3.36 -19.45 0.53
C VAL A 36 -4.11 -20.78 0.35
N SER A 37 -5.11 -20.81 -0.52
CA SER A 37 -5.79 -22.01 -0.96
C SER A 37 -4.84 -22.99 -1.67
N GLY A 38 -5.25 -24.24 -1.77
CA GLY A 38 -4.47 -25.33 -2.34
C GLY A 38 -4.20 -25.15 -3.84
N SER A 39 -5.05 -24.41 -4.57
CA SER A 39 -4.84 -24.06 -5.98
C SER A 39 -3.66 -23.11 -6.17
N MET A 40 -3.37 -22.28 -5.19
CA MET A 40 -2.31 -21.26 -5.24
C MET A 40 -0.91 -21.79 -4.90
N SER A 41 -0.77 -23.10 -4.69
CA SER A 41 0.46 -23.70 -4.13
C SER A 41 1.71 -23.43 -4.98
N ASP A 42 1.63 -23.59 -6.30
CA ASP A 42 2.74 -23.33 -7.21
C ASP A 42 2.95 -21.84 -7.46
N ASP A 43 1.89 -21.04 -7.48
CA ASP A 43 1.99 -19.57 -7.58
C ASP A 43 2.69 -18.95 -6.37
N ILE A 44 2.32 -19.37 -5.15
CA ILE A 44 2.98 -18.94 -3.90
C ILE A 44 4.44 -19.41 -3.89
N LEU A 45 4.72 -20.63 -4.34
CA LEU A 45 6.10 -21.11 -4.45
C LEU A 45 6.93 -20.24 -5.42
N ALA A 46 6.34 -19.81 -6.54
CA ALA A 46 7.00 -18.92 -7.48
C ALA A 46 7.28 -17.52 -6.87
N VAL A 47 6.32 -16.98 -6.10
CA VAL A 47 6.49 -15.73 -5.34
C VAL A 47 7.63 -15.88 -4.32
N LYS A 48 7.67 -16.97 -3.55
CA LYS A 48 8.76 -17.25 -2.59
C LYS A 48 10.12 -17.35 -3.28
N ASN A 49 10.20 -18.05 -4.40
CA ASN A 49 11.43 -18.17 -5.18
C ASN A 49 11.91 -16.81 -5.74
N SER A 50 11.01 -15.85 -5.89
CA SER A 50 11.28 -14.50 -6.39
C SER A 50 11.30 -13.43 -5.28
N ALA A 51 11.26 -13.84 -4.00
CA ALA A 51 11.10 -12.93 -2.87
C ALA A 51 12.16 -11.82 -2.85
N ALA A 52 13.42 -12.16 -3.15
CA ALA A 52 14.50 -11.17 -3.22
C ALA A 52 14.20 -10.06 -4.24
N SER A 53 13.68 -10.41 -5.43
CA SER A 53 13.30 -9.44 -6.46
C SER A 53 12.14 -8.57 -6.00
N ILE A 54 11.13 -9.16 -5.37
CA ILE A 54 9.97 -8.42 -4.83
C ILE A 54 10.42 -7.41 -3.74
N ILE A 55 11.35 -7.83 -2.88
CA ILE A 55 11.94 -6.96 -1.86
C ILE A 55 12.76 -5.81 -2.49
N ASP A 56 13.54 -6.09 -3.53
CA ASP A 56 14.28 -5.05 -4.26
C ASP A 56 13.35 -4.05 -4.95
N THR A 57 12.24 -4.51 -5.52
CA THR A 57 11.22 -3.64 -6.10
C THR A 57 10.58 -2.74 -5.03
N LEU A 58 10.20 -3.28 -3.86
CA LEU A 58 9.54 -2.52 -2.80
C LEU A 58 10.46 -1.51 -2.11
N PHE A 59 11.66 -1.95 -1.73
CA PHE A 59 12.56 -1.20 -0.86
C PHE A 59 13.75 -0.58 -1.60
N GLY A 60 13.76 -0.65 -2.93
CA GLY A 60 14.91 -0.27 -3.74
C GLY A 60 16.12 -1.17 -3.50
N THR A 61 17.28 -0.76 -4.00
CA THR A 61 18.54 -1.47 -3.76
C THR A 61 19.30 -0.88 -2.58
N VAL A 62 20.37 -1.55 -2.13
CA VAL A 62 21.26 -1.00 -1.09
C VAL A 62 21.83 0.37 -1.48
N ASP A 63 22.07 0.58 -2.78
CA ASP A 63 22.64 1.83 -3.32
C ASP A 63 21.58 2.91 -3.58
N ALA A 64 20.31 2.53 -3.65
CA ALA A 64 19.17 3.43 -3.87
C ALA A 64 17.94 2.97 -3.05
N PRO A 65 17.99 3.09 -1.72
CA PRO A 65 16.93 2.60 -0.84
C PRO A 65 15.67 3.45 -0.95
N ILE A 66 14.51 2.79 -0.85
CA ILE A 66 13.18 3.38 -0.84
C ILE A 66 12.54 3.10 0.52
N ALA A 67 11.96 4.12 1.15
CA ALA A 67 11.42 4.05 2.50
C ALA A 67 10.04 3.37 2.59
N SER A 68 9.78 2.34 1.77
CA SER A 68 8.51 1.61 1.75
C SER A 68 8.30 0.82 3.04
N ARG A 69 7.06 0.37 3.23
CA ARG A 69 6.63 -0.52 4.31
C ARG A 69 5.80 -1.64 3.70
N LEU A 70 6.01 -2.87 4.15
CA LEU A 70 5.28 -4.04 3.67
C LEU A 70 4.46 -4.67 4.80
N SER A 71 3.19 -4.97 4.53
CA SER A 71 2.37 -5.89 5.33
C SER A 71 1.97 -7.10 4.48
N ILE A 72 1.81 -8.26 5.11
CA ILE A 72 1.32 -9.49 4.49
C ILE A 72 0.17 -10.02 5.34
N ILE A 73 -0.98 -10.17 4.71
CA ILE A 73 -2.17 -10.80 5.28
C ILE A 73 -2.50 -11.99 4.39
N THR A 74 -2.74 -13.14 4.99
CA THR A 74 -3.21 -14.33 4.28
C THR A 74 -4.68 -14.53 4.54
N PHE A 75 -5.41 -15.05 3.57
CA PHE A 75 -6.77 -15.49 3.75
C PHE A 75 -6.96 -16.84 3.09
N ASN A 76 -7.87 -17.63 3.63
CA ASN A 76 -8.16 -18.95 3.10
C ASN A 76 -9.60 -19.36 3.34
N ASP A 77 -9.90 -20.48 2.73
CA ASP A 77 -11.10 -21.29 2.81
C ASP A 77 -11.66 -21.70 4.17
N THR A 78 -10.95 -21.49 5.28
CA THR A 78 -11.49 -21.77 6.62
C THR A 78 -12.32 -20.61 7.17
N ASN A 79 -12.71 -19.64 6.32
CA ASN A 79 -13.27 -18.35 6.75
C ASN A 79 -12.33 -17.60 7.72
N GLU A 80 -11.02 -17.82 7.58
CA GLU A 80 -10.01 -17.17 8.39
C GLU A 80 -9.13 -16.28 7.53
N TYR A 81 -8.74 -15.15 8.11
CA TYR A 81 -7.66 -14.33 7.62
C TYR A 81 -6.69 -14.11 8.77
N ARG A 82 -5.42 -13.91 8.43
CA ARG A 82 -4.34 -13.79 9.40
C ARG A 82 -3.31 -12.79 8.92
N THR A 83 -2.97 -11.84 9.78
CA THR A 83 -1.76 -11.04 9.58
C THR A 83 -0.53 -11.91 9.81
N VAL A 84 0.20 -12.19 8.73
CA VAL A 84 1.50 -12.85 8.76
C VAL A 84 2.58 -11.85 9.15
N LEU A 85 2.50 -10.65 8.57
CA LEU A 85 3.44 -9.56 8.79
C LEU A 85 2.66 -8.23 8.87
N PRO A 86 2.58 -7.56 10.02
CA PRO A 86 2.17 -6.15 10.03
C PRO A 86 3.23 -5.29 9.33
N PHE A 87 2.89 -4.06 8.98
CA PHE A 87 3.80 -3.12 8.33
C PHE A 87 5.18 -3.12 8.99
N THR A 88 6.21 -3.20 8.15
CA THR A 88 7.60 -3.21 8.59
C THR A 88 8.03 -1.85 9.15
N ASP A 89 7.68 -1.58 10.42
CA ASP A 89 7.95 -0.32 11.14
C ASP A 89 9.35 -0.26 11.76
N HIS A 90 10.30 -0.98 11.17
CA HIS A 90 11.67 -0.99 11.64
C HIS A 90 12.37 0.32 11.28
N ALA A 91 13.28 0.77 12.14
CA ALA A 91 14.00 2.02 11.94
C ALA A 91 15.16 1.94 10.92
N SER A 92 15.37 0.79 10.28
CA SER A 92 16.33 0.66 9.18
C SER A 92 15.72 -0.10 8.02
N ILE A 93 16.00 0.33 6.78
CA ILE A 93 15.53 -0.35 5.57
C ILE A 93 16.06 -1.79 5.49
N ALA A 94 17.27 -2.05 6.00
CA ALA A 94 17.83 -3.40 6.06
C ALA A 94 16.97 -4.34 6.92
N ASP A 95 16.54 -3.88 8.10
CA ASP A 95 15.67 -4.67 8.98
C ASP A 95 14.27 -4.85 8.37
N ARG A 96 13.73 -3.81 7.71
CA ARG A 96 12.46 -3.93 6.98
C ARG A 96 12.53 -4.98 5.89
N ARG A 97 13.60 -4.98 5.08
CA ARG A 97 13.85 -5.97 4.03
C ARG A 97 13.96 -7.38 4.60
N SER A 98 14.69 -7.55 5.71
CA SER A 98 14.81 -8.86 6.37
C SER A 98 13.48 -9.36 6.93
N ALA A 99 12.68 -8.50 7.55
CA ALA A 99 11.35 -8.83 8.05
C ALA A 99 10.38 -9.18 6.92
N ALA A 100 10.42 -8.41 5.83
CA ALA A 100 9.61 -8.63 4.64
C ALA A 100 9.94 -9.95 3.94
N LEU A 101 11.24 -10.27 3.77
CA LEU A 101 11.69 -11.54 3.21
C LEU A 101 11.21 -12.72 4.06
N ALA A 102 11.40 -12.66 5.38
CA ALA A 102 10.92 -13.70 6.30
C ALA A 102 9.39 -13.84 6.27
N GLY A 103 8.66 -12.73 6.13
CA GLY A 103 7.21 -12.72 5.96
C GLY A 103 6.78 -13.50 4.73
N ILE A 104 7.35 -13.20 3.55
CA ILE A 104 7.05 -13.91 2.29
C ILE A 104 7.36 -15.40 2.42
N GLU A 105 8.53 -15.74 2.96
CA GLU A 105 8.95 -17.14 3.14
C GLU A 105 8.06 -17.94 4.09
N SER A 106 7.43 -17.26 5.06
CA SER A 106 6.56 -17.86 6.08
C SER A 106 5.12 -18.16 5.62
N VAL A 107 4.72 -17.72 4.42
CA VAL A 107 3.36 -17.95 3.92
C VAL A 107 3.13 -19.44 3.66
N GLU A 108 2.15 -20.05 4.30
CA GLU A 108 1.84 -21.48 4.17
C GLU A 108 0.49 -21.69 3.50
N ILE A 109 0.34 -22.80 2.77
CA ILE A 109 -0.92 -23.23 2.15
C ILE A 109 -1.83 -23.83 3.22
N LEU A 110 -3.10 -23.42 3.28
CA LEU A 110 -4.00 -23.75 4.39
C LEU A 110 -5.24 -24.60 4.05
N GLY A 111 -5.53 -24.98 2.81
CA GLY A 111 -6.68 -25.86 2.54
C GLY A 111 -7.38 -25.59 1.22
N GLY A 112 -8.68 -25.90 1.12
CA GLY A 112 -9.55 -25.41 0.03
C GLY A 112 -11.00 -25.21 0.51
N GLY A 113 -11.77 -24.32 -0.13
CA GLY A 113 -13.12 -23.86 0.31
C GLY A 113 -13.37 -22.36 0.08
N ASP A 114 -14.25 -21.73 0.86
CA ASP A 114 -14.75 -20.36 0.58
C ASP A 114 -13.78 -19.25 1.06
N GLU A 115 -13.29 -18.40 0.15
CA GLU A 115 -12.31 -17.35 0.45
C GLU A 115 -12.92 -16.02 0.95
N PRO A 116 -12.64 -15.59 2.21
CA PRO A 116 -13.19 -14.37 2.81
C PRO A 116 -12.36 -13.13 2.44
N LEU A 117 -12.19 -12.88 1.13
CA LEU A 117 -11.34 -11.83 0.57
C LEU A 117 -11.73 -10.43 1.10
N ASN A 118 -13.03 -10.09 1.14
CA ASN A 118 -13.44 -8.76 1.59
C ASN A 118 -13.27 -8.58 3.10
N ALA A 119 -13.44 -9.63 3.90
CA ALA A 119 -13.14 -9.61 5.32
C ALA A 119 -11.64 -9.38 5.58
N ALA A 120 -10.76 -10.00 4.79
CA ALA A 120 -9.32 -9.74 4.83
C ALA A 120 -8.95 -8.31 4.41
N LEU A 121 -9.65 -7.75 3.41
CA LEU A 121 -9.50 -6.34 3.04
C LEU A 121 -9.92 -5.43 4.20
N LEU A 122 -11.09 -5.67 4.80
CA LEU A 122 -11.56 -4.89 5.93
C LEU A 122 -10.60 -4.96 7.12
N SER A 123 -10.03 -6.12 7.41
CA SER A 123 -9.07 -6.25 8.51
C SER A 123 -7.82 -5.42 8.28
N SER A 124 -7.26 -5.48 7.07
CA SER A 124 -6.13 -4.65 6.63
C SER A 124 -6.41 -3.15 6.79
N LEU A 125 -7.56 -2.70 6.26
CA LEU A 125 -8.00 -1.30 6.31
C LEU A 125 -8.30 -0.83 7.74
N ARG A 126 -8.76 -1.72 8.63
CA ARG A 126 -9.06 -1.44 10.05
C ARG A 126 -7.83 -1.51 10.96
N GLY A 127 -6.65 -1.78 10.41
CA GLY A 127 -5.39 -1.64 11.13
C GLY A 127 -4.70 -2.94 11.51
N ASP A 128 -5.20 -4.11 11.06
CA ASP A 128 -4.46 -5.36 11.23
C ASP A 128 -3.15 -5.38 10.41
N ALA A 129 -3.09 -4.58 9.34
CA ALA A 129 -1.86 -4.28 8.62
C ALA A 129 -0.92 -3.33 9.40
N GLY A 130 -1.44 -2.58 10.38
CA GLY A 130 -0.77 -1.48 11.06
C GLY A 130 -1.29 -0.11 10.63
N SER A 131 -0.60 0.97 11.04
CA SER A 131 -1.02 2.34 10.71
C SER A 131 -0.68 2.70 9.27
N TRP A 132 -1.69 3.21 8.55
CA TRP A 132 -1.59 3.68 7.16
C TRP A 132 -1.08 5.13 7.04
N ASP A 133 -1.07 5.91 8.13
CA ASP A 133 -0.56 7.30 8.09
C ASP A 133 0.97 7.40 8.20
N ALA A 134 1.68 6.31 8.47
CA ALA A 134 3.10 6.36 8.78
C ALA A 134 3.96 6.26 7.50
N GLY A 135 4.73 7.32 7.21
CA GLY A 135 5.96 7.27 6.40
C GLY A 135 5.84 6.97 4.90
N GLY A 136 4.64 6.73 4.36
CA GLY A 136 4.42 6.44 2.94
C GLY A 136 3.90 7.65 2.16
N SER A 137 4.35 7.82 0.91
CA SER A 137 3.77 8.77 -0.06
C SER A 137 2.46 8.24 -0.66
N ASP A 138 2.31 6.92 -0.76
CA ASP A 138 1.14 6.22 -1.30
C ASP A 138 0.73 5.06 -0.38
N ASN A 139 -0.58 4.77 -0.33
CA ASN A 139 -1.13 3.62 0.38
C ASN A 139 -1.82 2.66 -0.60
N ARG A 140 -1.41 1.39 -0.60
CA ARG A 140 -1.86 0.41 -1.57
C ARG A 140 -2.13 -0.95 -0.93
N ILE A 141 -3.17 -1.62 -1.41
CA ILE A 141 -3.40 -3.04 -1.19
C ILE A 141 -3.27 -3.77 -2.52
N ILE A 142 -2.57 -4.91 -2.53
CA ILE A 142 -2.49 -5.82 -3.66
C ILE A 142 -3.11 -7.14 -3.23
N VAL A 143 -4.21 -7.53 -3.87
CA VAL A 143 -4.86 -8.83 -3.67
C VAL A 143 -4.28 -9.85 -4.64
N PHE A 144 -3.90 -11.05 -4.19
CA PHE A 144 -3.31 -12.11 -5.00
C PHE A 144 -4.13 -13.40 -4.82
N THR A 145 -4.91 -13.81 -5.84
CA THR A 145 -5.92 -14.90 -5.76
C THR A 145 -6.25 -15.49 -7.13
N ASP A 146 -6.75 -16.74 -7.17
CA ASP A 146 -7.29 -17.39 -8.38
C ASP A 146 -8.84 -17.48 -8.43
N GLU A 147 -9.54 -16.95 -7.43
CA GLU A 147 -11.00 -17.08 -7.31
C GLU A 147 -11.71 -15.79 -6.82
N PRO A 148 -13.03 -15.66 -7.03
CA PRO A 148 -13.77 -14.49 -6.57
C PRO A 148 -14.01 -14.56 -5.05
N ALA A 149 -14.25 -13.39 -4.44
CA ALA A 149 -14.58 -13.32 -3.03
C ALA A 149 -15.86 -14.12 -2.68
N ALA A 150 -15.82 -14.90 -1.61
CA ALA A 150 -16.98 -15.64 -1.08
C ALA A 150 -17.91 -14.77 -0.21
N ASP A 151 -17.49 -13.54 0.13
CA ASP A 151 -18.19 -12.58 1.00
C ASP A 151 -18.51 -11.24 0.28
N PRO A 152 -19.13 -11.25 -0.91
CA PRO A 152 -19.34 -10.06 -1.74
C PRO A 152 -20.20 -8.98 -1.07
N GLU A 153 -21.01 -9.34 -0.05
CA GLU A 153 -21.81 -8.42 0.73
C GLU A 153 -20.99 -7.40 1.53
N LEU A 154 -19.71 -7.68 1.79
CA LEU A 154 -18.79 -6.77 2.50
C LEU A 154 -18.12 -5.75 1.56
N ARG A 155 -18.22 -5.93 0.23
CA ARG A 155 -17.59 -5.04 -0.77
C ARG A 155 -17.97 -3.56 -0.60
N PRO A 156 -19.23 -3.16 -0.33
CA PRO A 156 -19.56 -1.76 -0.12
C PRO A 156 -18.85 -1.12 1.09
N GLU A 157 -18.57 -1.92 2.12
CA GLU A 157 -17.84 -1.44 3.29
C GLU A 157 -16.35 -1.27 2.98
N VAL A 158 -15.76 -2.22 2.25
CA VAL A 158 -14.37 -2.13 1.77
C VAL A 158 -14.15 -0.85 0.98
N THR A 159 -15.01 -0.54 0.01
CA THR A 159 -14.84 0.63 -0.86
C THR A 159 -15.04 1.95 -0.10
N ALA A 160 -16.00 2.00 0.82
CA ALA A 160 -16.23 3.15 1.68
C ALA A 160 -15.02 3.44 2.59
N LEU A 161 -14.43 2.39 3.18
CA LEU A 161 -13.28 2.53 4.06
C LEU A 161 -12.00 2.84 3.30
N ALA A 162 -11.73 2.16 2.17
CA ALA A 162 -10.56 2.41 1.32
C ALA A 162 -10.48 3.86 0.83
N THR A 163 -11.61 4.51 0.58
CA THR A 163 -11.64 5.92 0.15
C THR A 163 -11.54 6.93 1.31
N ASN A 164 -11.72 6.49 2.56
CA ASN A 164 -11.79 7.35 3.73
C ASN A 164 -11.05 6.76 4.95
N ILE A 165 -9.83 6.26 4.76
CA ILE A 165 -9.03 5.83 5.92
C ILE A 165 -8.60 7.05 6.72
N LEU A 166 -8.91 7.02 8.02
CA LEU A 166 -8.26 7.85 9.04
C LEU A 166 -7.19 6.95 9.64
N GLY A 167 -5.90 7.05 9.26
CA GLY A 167 -4.93 5.94 9.28
C GLY A 167 -4.45 5.35 10.62
N ASN A 168 -5.26 5.46 11.66
CA ASN A 168 -5.41 4.41 12.67
C ASN A 168 -6.83 3.87 12.49
N GLY A 169 -7.03 2.80 11.69
CA GLY A 169 -8.33 2.23 11.30
C GLY A 169 -9.45 2.64 12.25
N ALA A 170 -10.33 3.54 11.80
CA ALA A 170 -11.14 4.31 12.72
C ALA A 170 -12.06 3.39 13.57
N PRO A 171 -12.11 3.56 14.91
CA PRO A 171 -13.32 3.21 15.61
C PRO A 171 -14.38 4.21 15.13
N GLN A 172 -15.31 3.73 14.32
CA GLN A 172 -16.47 4.49 13.88
C GLN A 172 -17.28 4.88 15.12
N SER A 173 -16.95 6.04 15.70
CA SER A 173 -17.61 6.55 16.90
C SER A 173 -18.96 7.10 16.48
N THR A 174 -19.96 6.24 16.44
CA THR A 174 -21.37 6.64 16.44
C THR A 174 -21.72 7.15 17.83
N ALA A 175 -21.32 8.39 18.14
CA ALA A 175 -21.81 9.08 19.33
C ALA A 175 -23.23 9.59 19.07
N SER A 176 -24.20 8.68 19.12
CA SER A 176 -25.56 9.03 19.53
C SER A 176 -25.64 8.81 21.03
N ASP A 177 -25.50 9.86 21.85
CA ASP A 177 -26.39 9.97 23.00
C ASP A 177 -26.56 11.40 23.52
N SER A 178 -27.83 11.75 23.57
CA SER A 178 -28.48 12.86 24.25
C SER A 178 -28.31 12.79 25.77
N SER A 179 -27.83 13.86 26.39
CA SER A 179 -28.17 14.14 27.79
C SER A 179 -28.05 15.63 28.12
N ALA A 180 -29.17 16.19 28.56
CA ALA A 180 -29.31 17.56 29.00
C ALA A 180 -28.98 17.71 30.49
N ASN A 181 -28.40 18.88 30.81
CA ASN A 181 -28.50 19.68 32.04
C ASN A 181 -27.30 19.71 33.02
N ASN A 182 -26.73 20.94 33.06
CA ASN A 182 -26.17 21.70 34.18
C ASN A 182 -24.77 21.34 34.73
N ALA A 183 -23.75 22.10 34.30
CA ALA A 183 -22.99 23.03 35.18
C ALA A 183 -21.82 23.74 34.45
N PHE A 184 -22.00 25.04 34.19
CA PHE A 184 -21.09 26.13 34.58
C PHE A 184 -19.56 25.97 34.40
N PHE A 185 -19.08 25.73 33.18
CA PHE A 185 -17.78 26.23 32.69
C PHE A 185 -17.89 26.43 31.17
N GLU A 186 -18.00 27.68 30.70
CA GLU A 186 -17.74 28.01 29.30
C GLU A 186 -16.22 28.06 29.10
N TYR A 187 -15.61 26.89 29.00
CA TYR A 187 -14.37 26.74 28.25
C TYR A 187 -14.80 26.33 26.85
N PHE A 188 -14.73 27.26 25.90
CA PHE A 188 -14.79 26.92 24.48
C PHE A 188 -13.49 26.17 24.13
N ASP A 189 -13.38 24.92 24.57
CA ASP A 189 -12.70 23.91 23.76
C ASP A 189 -13.73 23.55 22.69
N SER A 190 -13.80 24.34 21.63
CA SER A 190 -14.13 23.71 20.37
C SER A 190 -13.06 22.64 20.22
N PRO A 191 -13.37 21.32 20.26
CA PRO A 191 -12.35 20.35 19.93
C PRO A 191 -11.80 20.81 18.58
N VAL A 192 -10.48 21.01 18.52
CA VAL A 192 -9.82 21.05 17.23
C VAL A 192 -10.10 19.67 16.65
N THR A 193 -11.19 19.56 15.88
CA THR A 193 -11.32 18.49 14.91
C THR A 193 -10.19 18.78 13.95
N GLU A 194 -9.03 18.18 14.20
CA GLU A 194 -8.06 18.01 13.15
C GLU A 194 -8.82 17.35 12.02
N THR A 195 -9.15 18.13 10.99
CA THR A 195 -9.63 17.63 9.72
C THR A 195 -8.46 16.84 9.17
N ARG A 196 -8.39 15.57 9.55
CA ARG A 196 -7.44 14.62 9.01
C ARG A 196 -7.89 14.39 7.57
N GLU A 197 -7.09 14.87 6.63
CA GLU A 197 -7.33 14.60 5.22
C GLU A 197 -7.44 13.08 5.04
N PRO A 198 -8.51 12.58 4.39
CA PRO A 198 -8.66 11.15 4.16
C PRO A 198 -7.44 10.65 3.37
N LEU A 199 -6.85 9.55 3.84
CA LEU A 199 -5.77 8.89 3.12
C LEU A 199 -6.38 7.78 2.26
N PRO A 200 -6.55 8.00 0.93
CA PRO A 200 -7.09 6.96 0.07
C PRO A 200 -6.12 5.79 -0.01
N VAL A 201 -6.68 4.58 -0.02
CA VAL A 201 -5.96 3.34 -0.29
C VAL A 201 -6.46 2.76 -1.59
N THR A 202 -5.56 2.60 -2.56
CA THR A 202 -5.90 1.95 -3.82
C THR A 202 -5.80 0.44 -3.69
N VAL A 203 -6.78 -0.30 -4.19
CA VAL A 203 -6.76 -1.76 -4.19
C VAL A 203 -6.54 -2.26 -5.61
N SER A 204 -5.37 -2.84 -5.85
CA SER A 204 -5.04 -3.55 -7.09
C SER A 204 -5.14 -5.06 -6.87
N ALA A 205 -5.21 -5.83 -7.95
CA ALA A 205 -5.31 -7.27 -7.88
C ALA A 205 -4.38 -7.96 -8.87
N VAL A 206 -3.78 -9.07 -8.46
CA VAL A 206 -3.10 -10.04 -9.31
C VAL A 206 -4.03 -11.26 -9.39
N ALA A 207 -4.68 -11.41 -10.54
CA ALA A 207 -5.56 -12.53 -10.82
C ALA A 207 -4.75 -13.68 -11.41
N ILE A 208 -4.75 -14.82 -10.72
CA ILE A 208 -4.14 -16.06 -11.21
C ILE A 208 -5.16 -16.81 -12.08
N GLY A 209 -4.69 -17.26 -13.24
CA GLY A 209 -5.52 -17.89 -14.26
C GLY A 209 -6.38 -16.89 -15.04
N SER A 210 -7.44 -17.40 -15.66
CA SER A 210 -8.29 -16.63 -16.60
C SER A 210 -9.79 -16.82 -16.35
N ARG A 211 -10.16 -17.18 -15.12
CA ARG A 211 -11.57 -17.41 -14.74
C ARG A 211 -12.35 -16.10 -14.84
N ALA A 212 -13.37 -16.07 -15.70
CA ALA A 212 -14.16 -14.86 -15.95
C ALA A 212 -14.95 -14.36 -14.72
N SER A 213 -15.30 -15.24 -13.78
CA SER A 213 -15.93 -14.85 -12.51
C SER A 213 -14.95 -14.09 -11.61
N THR A 214 -13.73 -14.61 -11.45
CA THR A 214 -12.63 -13.99 -10.69
C THR A 214 -12.35 -12.60 -11.24
N LEU A 215 -12.10 -12.49 -12.55
CA LEU A 215 -11.80 -11.20 -13.18
C LEU A 215 -12.93 -10.20 -13.02
N ARG A 216 -14.20 -10.62 -13.12
CA ARG A 216 -15.35 -9.72 -12.94
C ARG A 216 -15.46 -9.23 -11.50
N ASP A 217 -15.27 -10.11 -10.52
CA ASP A 217 -15.32 -9.72 -9.11
C ASP A 217 -14.20 -8.73 -8.79
N LEU A 218 -12.95 -9.06 -9.14
CA LEU A 218 -11.80 -8.18 -8.95
C LEU A 218 -11.96 -6.85 -9.69
N GLN A 219 -12.54 -6.84 -10.90
CA GLN A 219 -12.77 -5.60 -11.66
C GLN A 219 -13.64 -4.62 -10.87
N SER A 220 -14.71 -5.11 -10.26
CA SER A 220 -15.58 -4.26 -9.46
C SER A 220 -14.89 -3.67 -8.21
N LEU A 221 -13.89 -4.37 -7.67
CA LEU A 221 -13.08 -3.90 -6.54
C LEU A 221 -12.07 -2.84 -6.98
N VAL A 222 -11.32 -3.08 -8.06
CA VAL A 222 -10.30 -2.13 -8.51
C VAL A 222 -10.93 -0.85 -9.08
N ASP A 223 -12.06 -0.96 -9.79
CA ASP A 223 -12.80 0.20 -10.33
C ASP A 223 -13.27 1.14 -9.20
N ALA A 224 -13.69 0.56 -8.08
CA ALA A 224 -14.21 1.31 -6.95
C ALA A 224 -13.12 1.98 -6.10
N THR A 225 -11.85 1.57 -6.25
CA THR A 225 -10.73 2.04 -5.42
C THR A 225 -9.62 2.70 -6.23
N GLY A 226 -9.72 2.75 -7.55
CA GLY A 226 -8.72 3.35 -8.44
C GLY A 226 -7.45 2.51 -8.63
N GLY A 227 -7.54 1.19 -8.41
CA GLY A 227 -6.45 0.25 -8.65
C GLY A 227 -6.48 -0.35 -10.07
N GLN A 228 -5.71 -1.42 -10.25
CA GLN A 228 -5.55 -2.12 -11.54
C GLN A 228 -5.57 -3.64 -11.37
N ILE A 229 -5.97 -4.37 -12.41
CA ILE A 229 -5.81 -5.83 -12.49
C ILE A 229 -4.55 -6.17 -13.28
N PHE A 230 -3.73 -7.02 -12.69
CA PHE A 230 -2.62 -7.73 -13.28
C PHE A 230 -3.03 -9.19 -13.41
N THR A 231 -2.61 -9.86 -14.48
CA THR A 231 -3.00 -11.26 -14.73
C THR A 231 -1.78 -12.13 -14.89
N ALA A 232 -1.79 -13.29 -14.27
CA ALA A 232 -0.81 -14.34 -14.53
C ALA A 232 -1.55 -15.61 -14.96
N GLU A 233 -1.20 -16.17 -16.12
CA GLU A 233 -1.87 -17.38 -16.62
C GLU A 233 -1.42 -18.65 -15.87
N ASN A 234 -0.28 -18.58 -15.16
CA ASN A 234 0.34 -19.70 -14.46
C ASN A 234 1.40 -19.21 -13.46
N ALA A 235 1.87 -20.13 -12.61
CA ALA A 235 2.90 -19.89 -11.60
C ALA A 235 4.18 -19.22 -12.11
N ALA A 236 4.62 -19.49 -13.35
CA ALA A 236 5.82 -18.87 -13.89
C ALA A 236 5.66 -17.36 -14.14
N GLN A 237 4.42 -16.88 -14.26
CA GLN A 237 4.09 -15.47 -14.45
C GLN A 237 3.65 -14.79 -13.14
N ALA A 238 3.28 -15.56 -12.11
CA ALA A 238 2.67 -15.07 -10.89
C ALA A 238 3.56 -14.06 -10.14
N ALA A 239 4.85 -14.36 -9.99
CA ALA A 239 5.80 -13.46 -9.37
C ALA A 239 6.02 -12.17 -10.17
N ALA A 240 6.07 -12.27 -11.51
CA ALA A 240 6.23 -11.11 -12.38
C ALA A 240 5.00 -10.19 -12.30
N ALA A 241 3.80 -10.75 -12.33
CA ALA A 241 2.56 -9.98 -12.19
C ALA A 241 2.47 -9.28 -10.81
N LEU A 242 2.98 -9.90 -9.75
CA LEU A 242 3.08 -9.26 -8.43
C LEU A 242 4.09 -8.11 -8.42
N VAL A 243 5.24 -8.27 -9.08
CA VAL A 243 6.22 -7.18 -9.25
C VAL A 243 5.60 -6.03 -10.04
N ASP A 244 4.94 -6.31 -11.17
CA ASP A 244 4.25 -5.29 -11.97
C ASP A 244 3.20 -4.54 -11.13
N ALA A 245 2.44 -5.25 -10.29
CA ALA A 245 1.45 -4.66 -9.41
C ALA A 245 2.06 -3.73 -8.34
N ILE A 246 3.27 -4.03 -7.87
CA ILE A 246 4.00 -3.19 -6.91
C ILE A 246 4.53 -1.93 -7.60
N GLU A 247 5.07 -2.05 -8.81
CA GLU A 247 5.66 -0.95 -9.56
C GLU A 247 4.62 0.02 -10.12
N ALA A 248 3.41 -0.48 -10.40
CA ALA A 248 2.37 0.31 -11.02
C ALA A 248 1.96 1.53 -10.16
N PRO A 249 1.90 2.74 -10.76
CA PRO A 249 1.30 3.89 -10.09
C PRO A 249 -0.21 3.67 -9.92
N PRO A 250 -0.84 4.34 -8.93
CA PRO A 250 -2.30 4.32 -8.82
C PRO A 250 -2.93 4.87 -10.12
N ALA A 251 -4.02 4.25 -10.59
CA ALA A 251 -4.59 4.51 -11.92
C ALA A 251 -5.07 5.97 -12.10
N ASN A 252 -5.29 6.69 -10.99
CA ASN A 252 -5.74 8.08 -10.94
C ASN A 252 -4.66 9.04 -10.42
N ALA A 253 -3.37 8.67 -10.45
CA ALA A 253 -2.30 9.61 -10.18
C ALA A 253 -2.47 10.81 -11.13
N PRO A 254 -2.39 12.07 -10.66
CA PRO A 254 -2.42 13.23 -11.55
C PRO A 254 -1.31 13.06 -12.59
N GLN A 255 -1.70 12.88 -13.85
CA GLN A 255 -0.76 12.71 -14.97
C GLN A 255 0.01 13.98 -15.29
N ASP A 256 -0.39 15.11 -14.69
CA ASP A 256 0.23 16.42 -14.86
C ASP A 256 1.00 16.82 -13.59
N ALA A 257 2.11 16.15 -13.31
CA ALA A 257 3.11 16.71 -12.39
C ALA A 257 3.96 17.71 -13.18
N LEU A 258 3.56 19.00 -13.17
CA LEU A 258 4.38 20.08 -13.70
C LEU A 258 5.66 20.22 -12.86
N LEU A 259 6.75 19.61 -13.33
CA LEU A 259 8.08 19.82 -12.76
C LEU A 259 8.60 21.18 -13.20
N VAL A 260 8.47 22.20 -12.35
CA VAL A 260 9.17 23.47 -12.53
C VAL A 260 10.61 23.29 -12.05
N VAL A 261 11.52 22.91 -12.95
CA VAL A 261 12.96 22.90 -12.67
C VAL A 261 13.45 24.35 -12.68
N GLY A 262 13.47 24.96 -11.51
CA GLY A 262 14.13 26.25 -11.30
C GLY A 262 15.58 26.04 -10.88
N ASP A 263 16.47 25.63 -11.78
CA ASP A 263 17.91 25.76 -11.56
C ASP A 263 18.54 26.66 -12.62
N THR A 264 19.23 27.70 -12.14
CA THR A 264 20.01 28.63 -12.96
C THR A 264 21.36 28.05 -13.41
N ASN A 265 21.68 26.82 -12.99
CA ASN A 265 22.92 26.14 -13.37
C ASN A 265 22.68 25.10 -14.47
N THR A 266 23.35 25.34 -15.59
CA THR A 266 23.23 24.67 -16.89
C THR A 266 23.78 23.23 -16.92
N ASP A 267 23.45 22.36 -15.97
CA ASP A 267 23.82 20.94 -16.08
C ASP A 267 22.70 20.15 -16.79
N SER A 268 22.64 20.32 -18.11
CA SER A 268 21.65 19.70 -19.01
C SER A 268 21.64 18.16 -18.99
N THR A 269 22.59 17.52 -18.29
CA THR A 269 22.71 16.05 -18.27
C THR A 269 21.87 15.40 -17.17
N SER A 270 21.69 16.04 -16.01
CA SER A 270 20.83 15.53 -14.94
C SER A 270 19.35 15.64 -15.29
N ASP A 271 18.97 16.72 -15.97
CA ASP A 271 17.58 17.00 -16.33
C ASP A 271 17.07 16.00 -17.39
N ALA A 272 17.92 15.63 -18.34
CA ALA A 272 17.60 14.62 -19.36
C ALA A 272 17.43 13.21 -18.78
N VAL A 273 18.19 12.85 -17.75
CA VAL A 273 18.07 11.54 -17.08
C VAL A 273 16.79 11.47 -16.24
N LEU A 274 16.45 12.54 -15.55
CA LEU A 274 15.19 12.63 -14.78
C LEU A 274 13.98 12.63 -15.71
N GLN A 275 14.03 13.38 -16.81
CA GLN A 275 13.00 13.39 -17.84
C GLN A 275 12.79 11.99 -18.43
N THR A 276 13.86 11.31 -18.86
CA THR A 276 13.78 9.97 -19.44
C THR A 276 13.15 8.97 -18.45
N ARG A 277 13.48 9.09 -17.17
CA ARG A 277 12.95 8.21 -16.12
C ARG A 277 11.47 8.48 -15.85
N LEU A 278 11.03 9.74 -15.87
CA LEU A 278 9.62 10.11 -15.68
C LEU A 278 8.77 9.75 -16.90
N GLU A 279 9.27 9.96 -18.12
CA GLU A 279 8.61 9.52 -19.35
C GLU A 279 8.47 7.99 -19.41
N SER A 280 9.48 7.25 -18.90
CA SER A 280 9.40 5.77 -18.80
C SER A 280 8.35 5.27 -17.81
N LEU A 281 7.91 6.12 -16.88
CA LEU A 281 6.85 5.85 -15.92
C LEU A 281 5.47 6.34 -16.40
N GLY A 282 5.38 6.85 -17.64
CA GLY A 282 4.12 7.29 -18.26
C GLY A 282 3.71 8.72 -17.92
N PHE A 283 4.61 9.54 -17.37
CA PHE A 283 4.34 10.96 -17.15
C PHE A 283 4.66 11.81 -18.39
N GLU A 284 3.78 12.75 -18.75
CA GLU A 284 4.12 13.80 -19.71
C GLU A 284 4.98 14.87 -19.02
N VAL A 285 6.24 14.99 -19.41
CA VAL A 285 7.17 15.99 -18.87
C VAL A 285 7.26 17.18 -19.82
N SER A 286 6.92 18.38 -19.35
CA SER A 286 7.10 19.62 -20.10
C SER A 286 8.12 20.52 -19.41
N ILE A 287 9.28 20.73 -20.04
CA ILE A 287 10.32 21.64 -19.55
C ILE A 287 9.94 23.06 -19.93
N VAL A 288 9.66 23.89 -18.94
CA VAL A 288 9.47 25.33 -19.13
C VAL A 288 10.77 26.03 -18.76
N GLU A 289 11.55 26.46 -19.76
CA GLU A 289 12.69 27.35 -19.54
C GLU A 289 12.19 28.70 -19.02
N VAL A 290 12.41 28.97 -17.73
CA VAL A 290 12.17 30.30 -17.16
C VAL A 290 13.39 31.16 -17.48
N ILE A 291 13.32 31.93 -18.58
CA ILE A 291 14.30 32.98 -18.87
C ILE A 291 13.98 34.17 -17.96
N LEU A 292 14.77 34.38 -16.90
CA LEU A 292 14.76 35.59 -16.07
C LEU A 292 15.63 36.70 -16.67
#